data_AF-A0A9W6TTW7-F1
#
_entry.id   AF-A0A9W6TTW7-F1
#
_cell.length_a   1.000
_cell.length_b   1.000
_cell.length_c   1.000
_cell.angle_alpha   90.00
_cell.angle_beta   90.00
_cell.angle_gamma   90.00
#
_symmetry.space_group_name_H-M   'P 1'
#
loop_
_entity.id
_entity.type
_entity.pdbx_description
1 polymer ?
#
loop_
_entity_poly.entity_id
_entity_poly.type
_entity_poly.pdbx_seq_one_letter_code
_entity_poly.pdbx_strand_id
1 'polypeptide(L)'
;MTSTDAAIAVRALEADHAKRLLRSYHGEDKGDEGDGDEEDDEEERGVMTPEQVRKWGLKAKKWVNIDKETPAPMVEKLTGLSGAMSFKNQEKYALFMDYWKRKNP
;
A
#
# COMPACT_ATOMS: atom_id res chain seq x y z
N MET A 1 -21.33 -17.95 -59.04
CA MET A 1 -22.47 -17.66 -58.15
C MET A 1 -21.99 -17.97 -56.73
N THR A 2 -21.38 -17.00 -56.05
CA THR A 2 -22.03 -15.96 -55.19
C THR A 2 -22.69 -16.62 -53.98
N SER A 3 -22.43 -16.26 -52.73
CA SER A 3 -21.98 -14.97 -52.22
C SER A 3 -21.36 -15.17 -50.83
N THR A 4 -20.15 -14.69 -50.63
CA THR A 4 -19.62 -14.37 -49.30
C THR A 4 -20.22 -13.02 -48.92
N ASP A 5 -21.12 -13.01 -47.94
CA ASP A 5 -21.67 -11.78 -47.37
C ASP A 5 -20.99 -11.48 -46.03
N ALA A 6 -20.67 -10.20 -45.85
CA ALA A 6 -19.88 -9.67 -44.75
C ALA A 6 -20.78 -8.93 -43.75
N ALA A 7 -20.50 -9.02 -42.45
CA ALA A 7 -20.88 -7.97 -41.50
C ALA A 7 -19.93 -7.94 -40.29
N ILE A 8 -19.65 -6.73 -39.82
CA ILE A 8 -18.52 -6.30 -39.00
C ILE A 8 -18.94 -6.07 -37.53
N ALA A 9 -17.99 -6.38 -36.64
CA ALA A 9 -17.67 -5.91 -35.27
C ALA A 9 -18.73 -5.28 -34.35
N VAL A 10 -18.81 -5.77 -33.10
CA VAL A 10 -18.93 -4.95 -31.86
C VAL A 10 -18.23 -5.66 -30.69
N ARG A 11 -17.52 -4.90 -29.87
CA ARG A 11 -16.76 -5.27 -28.67
C ARG A 11 -17.68 -5.66 -27.49
N ALA A 12 -17.30 -6.67 -26.71
CA ALA A 12 -17.63 -6.84 -25.27
C ALA A 12 -16.65 -7.90 -24.74
N LEU A 13 -15.51 -7.55 -24.13
CA LEU A 13 -15.35 -7.18 -22.73
C LEU A 13 -16.29 -7.96 -21.78
N GLU A 14 -15.62 -8.74 -20.93
CA GLU A 14 -16.05 -9.20 -19.61
C GLU A 14 -17.15 -10.26 -19.55
N ALA A 15 -16.72 -11.50 -19.28
CA ALA A 15 -17.26 -12.31 -18.19
C ALA A 15 -16.56 -13.67 -18.21
N ASP A 16 -15.47 -13.83 -17.46
CA ASP A 16 -15.24 -15.08 -16.72
C ASP A 16 -14.01 -14.98 -15.83
N HIS A 17 -14.14 -14.28 -14.71
CA HIS A 17 -13.33 -14.60 -13.53
C HIS A 17 -14.25 -14.77 -12.32
N ALA A 18 -14.81 -15.98 -12.28
CA ALA A 18 -14.78 -16.87 -11.14
C ALA A 18 -15.03 -16.27 -9.74
N LYS A 19 -16.16 -16.72 -9.17
CA LYS A 19 -16.34 -17.09 -7.75
C LYS A 19 -16.35 -15.93 -6.76
N ARG A 20 -17.50 -15.24 -6.72
CA ARG A 20 -18.00 -14.54 -5.52
C ARG A 20 -18.22 -15.58 -4.41
N LEU A 21 -17.21 -15.80 -3.58
CA LEU A 21 -17.34 -16.64 -2.39
C LEU A 21 -18.35 -15.99 -1.42
N LEU A 22 -19.19 -16.86 -0.90
CA LEU A 22 -20.35 -16.58 -0.07
C LEU A 22 -19.96 -15.81 1.20
N ARG A 23 -20.64 -14.68 1.39
CA ARG A 23 -20.69 -13.91 2.63
C ARG A 23 -21.46 -14.73 3.68
N SER A 24 -20.74 -15.39 4.60
CA SER A 24 -21.30 -15.90 5.85
C SER A 24 -20.88 -14.99 6.99
N TYR A 25 -21.84 -14.30 7.59
CA TYR A 25 -21.70 -13.65 8.89
C TYR A 25 -21.53 -14.70 9.98
N HIS A 26 -20.44 -14.65 10.76
CA HIS A 26 -20.49 -14.90 12.20
C HIS A 26 -19.16 -14.55 12.88
N GLY A 27 -19.25 -13.85 14.01
CA GLY A 27 -18.21 -13.76 15.02
C GLY A 27 -17.54 -12.41 15.07
N GLU A 28 -17.89 -11.64 16.10
CA GLU A 28 -17.20 -10.43 16.53
C GLU A 28 -15.69 -10.69 16.73
N ASP A 29 -14.87 -10.15 15.85
CA ASP A 29 -13.50 -9.76 16.21
C ASP A 29 -13.14 -8.52 15.40
N LYS A 30 -13.36 -7.34 16.00
CA LYS A 30 -12.82 -6.08 15.48
C LYS A 30 -11.34 -6.03 15.82
N GLY A 31 -10.58 -6.86 15.13
CA GLY A 31 -9.13 -6.96 15.17
C GLY A 31 -8.58 -6.99 13.75
N ASP A 32 -8.93 -6.00 12.92
CA ASP A 32 -8.22 -5.75 11.67
C ASP A 32 -8.50 -4.31 11.22
N GLU A 33 -7.80 -3.35 11.83
CA GLU A 33 -7.46 -2.11 11.12
C GLU A 33 -6.45 -2.50 10.04
N GLY A 34 -6.97 -3.10 8.97
CA GLY A 34 -6.32 -3.05 7.68
C GLY A 34 -6.21 -1.57 7.31
N ASP A 35 -5.09 -0.96 7.71
CA ASP A 35 -4.52 0.26 7.12
C ASP A 35 -4.22 -0.13 5.67
N GLY A 36 -5.28 -0.25 4.88
CA GLY A 36 -5.24 -0.08 3.44
C GLY A 36 -4.74 1.35 3.27
N ASP A 37 -3.42 1.50 3.30
CA ASP A 37 -2.69 2.59 2.69
C ASP A 37 -3.17 2.58 1.24
N GLU A 38 -4.28 3.30 1.03
CA GLU A 38 -4.78 3.72 -0.26
C GLU A 38 -3.55 4.21 -0.99
N GLU A 39 -3.15 3.45 -2.01
CA GLU A 39 -1.93 3.63 -2.78
C GLU A 39 -1.97 5.05 -3.35
N ASP A 40 -1.41 5.98 -2.59
CA ASP A 40 -1.13 7.34 -3.00
C ASP A 40 -0.15 7.12 -4.16
N ASP A 41 -0.66 7.25 -5.39
CA ASP A 41 0.03 7.20 -6.70
C ASP A 41 1.12 8.28 -6.75
N GLU A 42 2.05 8.22 -5.80
CA GLU A 42 3.16 9.11 -5.62
C GLU A 42 4.24 8.62 -6.60
N GLU A 43 4.33 9.31 -7.74
CA GLU A 43 5.30 9.08 -8.81
C GLU A 43 6.64 8.54 -8.29
N GLU A 44 7.07 7.37 -8.80
CA GLU A 44 8.28 6.64 -8.39
C GLU A 44 9.60 7.41 -8.54
N ARG A 45 9.58 8.66 -9.00
CA ARG A 45 10.76 9.45 -9.34
C ARG A 45 10.77 10.82 -8.68
N GLY A 46 11.14 10.87 -7.42
CA GLY A 46 11.45 12.14 -6.76
C GLY A 46 11.84 11.99 -5.30
N VAL A 47 12.73 12.87 -4.85
CA VAL A 47 12.92 13.19 -3.42
C VAL A 47 11.56 13.62 -2.86
N MET A 48 11.23 13.22 -1.63
CA MET A 48 9.99 13.67 -0.98
C MET A 48 9.86 15.19 -1.00
N THR A 49 8.70 15.66 -1.42
CA THR A 49 8.28 17.05 -1.24
C THR A 49 8.20 17.41 0.26
N PRO A 50 8.30 18.69 0.62
CA PRO A 50 8.18 19.10 2.03
C PRO A 50 6.86 18.67 2.69
N GLU A 51 5.78 18.58 1.92
CA GLU A 51 4.48 18.11 2.41
C GLU A 51 4.49 16.61 2.72
N GLN A 52 5.11 15.81 1.85
CA GLN A 52 5.33 14.38 2.07
C GLN A 52 6.21 14.15 3.31
N VAL A 53 7.31 14.90 3.46
CA VAL A 53 8.16 14.84 4.66
C VAL A 53 7.35 15.13 5.92
N ARG A 54 6.48 16.15 5.89
CA ARG A 54 5.60 16.47 7.04
C ARG A 54 4.60 15.34 7.32
N LYS A 55 3.94 14.80 6.28
CA LYS A 55 2.99 13.68 6.40
C LYS A 55 3.66 12.45 7.00
N TRP A 56 4.76 12.01 6.41
CA TRP A 56 5.51 10.84 6.87
C TRP A 56 6.19 11.06 8.22
N GLY A 57 6.62 12.27 8.55
CA GLY A 57 7.10 12.62 9.88
C GLY A 57 6.01 12.49 10.97
N LEU A 58 4.77 12.87 10.67
CA LEU A 58 3.63 12.63 11.56
C LEU A 58 3.30 11.13 11.67
N LYS A 59 3.36 10.39 10.56
CA LYS A 59 3.15 8.92 10.57
C LYS A 59 4.25 8.22 11.38
N ALA A 60 5.51 8.62 11.24
CA ALA A 60 6.64 8.16 12.07
C ALA A 60 6.40 8.41 13.57
N LYS A 61 5.91 9.60 13.92
CA LYS A 61 5.53 9.91 15.31
C LYS A 61 4.41 8.99 15.81
N LYS A 62 3.40 8.69 14.99
CA LYS A 62 2.32 7.74 15.33
C LYS A 62 2.89 6.33 15.53
N TRP A 63 3.67 5.84 14.58
CA TRP A 63 4.29 4.51 14.63
C TRP A 63 5.09 4.29 15.91
N VAL A 64 5.94 5.25 16.29
CA VAL A 64 6.76 5.11 17.49
C VAL A 64 5.97 5.27 18.79
N ASN A 65 5.06 6.25 18.87
CA ASN A 65 4.41 6.57 20.15
C ASN A 65 3.14 5.76 20.42
N ILE A 66 2.33 5.55 19.38
CA ILE A 66 1.00 4.94 19.47
C ILE A 66 1.14 3.45 19.16
N ASP A 67 1.66 3.13 17.98
CA ASP A 67 1.70 1.75 17.48
C ASP A 67 2.88 0.95 18.09
N LYS A 68 3.78 1.64 18.82
CA LYS A 68 4.97 1.06 19.48
C LYS A 68 5.86 0.25 18.53
N GLU A 69 5.91 0.66 17.28
CA GLU A 69 6.70 0.01 16.24
C GLU A 69 8.20 0.11 16.55
N THR A 70 8.92 -0.97 16.26
CA THR A 70 10.38 -1.07 16.41
C THR A 70 11.05 -1.13 15.03
N PRO A 71 12.37 -0.96 14.92
CA PRO A 71 13.04 -0.91 13.62
C PRO A 71 12.82 -2.15 12.75
N ALA A 72 12.88 -3.34 13.33
CA ALA A 72 12.71 -4.60 12.59
C ALA A 72 11.34 -4.74 11.89
N PRO A 73 10.19 -4.63 12.58
CA PRO A 73 8.88 -4.71 11.91
C PRO A 73 8.64 -3.53 10.97
N MET A 74 9.25 -2.36 11.21
CA MET A 74 9.12 -1.22 10.30
C MET A 74 9.82 -1.47 8.95
N VAL A 75 10.95 -2.18 8.93
CA VAL A 75 11.58 -2.60 7.69
C VAL A 75 10.63 -3.47 6.89
N GLU A 76 10.05 -4.49 7.51
CA GLU A 76 9.11 -5.42 6.86
C GLU A 76 7.86 -4.69 6.34
N LYS A 77 7.30 -3.78 7.14
CA LYS A 77 6.16 -2.94 6.78
C LYS A 77 6.41 -2.07 5.55
N LEU A 78 7.64 -1.59 5.39
CA LEU A 78 8.03 -0.72 4.28
C LEU A 78 8.55 -1.50 3.06
N THR A 79 9.09 -2.71 3.21
CA THR A 79 9.53 -3.54 2.07
C THR A 79 8.44 -4.45 1.54
N GLY A 80 7.40 -4.70 2.35
CA GLY A 80 6.37 -5.69 2.07
C GLY A 80 6.97 -7.07 1.77
N LEU A 81 6.32 -7.81 0.88
CA LEU A 81 6.74 -9.15 0.44
C LEU A 81 7.98 -9.15 -0.47
N SER A 82 8.38 -7.99 -1.01
CA SER A 82 9.51 -7.92 -1.94
C SER A 82 10.87 -8.03 -1.24
N GLY A 83 10.91 -7.70 0.06
CA GLY A 83 12.16 -7.57 0.84
C GLY A 83 13.08 -6.43 0.38
N ALA A 84 12.78 -5.76 -0.74
CA ALA A 84 13.57 -4.67 -1.29
C ALA A 84 12.98 -3.33 -0.86
N MET A 85 13.84 -2.43 -0.36
CA MET A 85 13.42 -1.10 0.05
C MET A 85 13.63 -0.10 -1.09
N SER A 86 12.53 0.42 -1.64
CA SER A 86 12.57 1.52 -2.60
C SER A 86 13.21 2.77 -1.98
N PHE A 87 13.77 3.67 -2.79
CA PHE A 87 14.37 4.91 -2.30
C PHE A 87 13.43 5.72 -1.42
N LYS A 88 12.16 5.83 -1.84
CA LYS A 88 11.10 6.49 -1.06
C LYS A 88 10.88 5.81 0.30
N ASN A 89 10.86 4.47 0.34
CA ASN A 89 10.70 3.74 1.59
C ASN A 89 11.93 3.85 2.49
N GLN A 90 13.13 4.04 1.93
CA GLN A 90 14.33 4.38 2.70
C GLN A 90 14.19 5.77 3.35
N GLU A 91 13.66 6.77 2.63
CA GLU A 91 13.40 8.10 3.20
C GLU A 91 12.34 8.03 4.33
N LYS A 92 11.25 7.27 4.14
CA LYS A 92 10.25 7.02 5.21
C LYS A 92 10.90 6.36 6.43
N TYR A 93 11.74 5.35 6.20
CA TYR A 93 12.43 4.63 7.26
C TYR A 93 13.43 5.54 7.99
N ALA A 94 14.12 6.43 7.29
CA ALA A 94 15.01 7.42 7.90
C ALA A 94 14.25 8.36 8.84
N LEU A 95 13.09 8.89 8.42
CA LEU A 95 12.23 9.71 9.27
C LEU A 95 11.75 8.96 10.51
N PHE A 96 11.39 7.69 10.36
CA PHE A 96 11.06 6.80 11.47
C PHE A 96 12.24 6.63 12.44
N MET A 97 13.42 6.27 11.93
CA MET A 97 14.61 6.01 12.75
C MET A 97 15.08 7.26 13.49
N ASP A 98 15.01 8.43 12.87
CA ASP A 98 15.32 9.71 13.52
C ASP A 98 14.41 9.96 14.72
N TYR A 99 13.11 9.69 14.58
CA TYR A 99 12.18 9.84 15.69
C TYR A 99 12.38 8.75 16.76
N TRP A 100 12.59 7.50 16.34
CA TRP A 100 12.77 6.36 17.23
C TRP A 100 14.02 6.52 18.11
N LYS A 101 15.16 6.94 17.53
CA LYS A 101 16.40 7.23 18.27
C LYS A 101 16.24 8.38 19.26
N ARG A 102 15.49 9.44 18.91
CA ARG A 102 15.22 10.54 19.84
C ARG A 102 14.37 10.11 21.04
N LYS A 103 13.56 9.05 20.88
CA LYS A 103 12.74 8.49 21.96
C LYS A 103 13.44 7.39 22.75
N ASN A 104 14.40 6.69 22.13
CA ASN A 104 15.13 5.57 22.70
C ASN A 104 16.65 5.84 22.54
N PRO A 105 17.25 6.67 23.42
CA PRO A 105 18.67 7.01 23.36
C PRO A 105 19.59 5.84 23.76
#